data_AF-A0A1M5GFM3-F1
#
_entry.id   AF-A0A1M5GFM3-F1
#
_cell.length_a   1.000
_cell.length_b   1.000
_cell.length_c   1.000
_cell.angle_alpha   90.00
_cell.angle_beta   90.00
_cell.angle_gamma   90.00
#
_symmetry.space_group_name_H-M   'P 1'
#
loop_
_entity.id
_entity.type
_entity.pdbx_description
1 polymer ?
#
loop_
_entity_poly.entity_id
_entity_poly.type
_entity_poly.pdbx_seq_one_letter_code
_entity_poly.pdbx_strand_id
1 'polypeptide(L)' 'MTKPGAAKHVEMKVAYRMRESDTTCVELAINNTVDTATWGCDALLSQVLRRGQMLIIHDDEGTKIYRGRSE' A
#
# COMPACT_ATOMS: atom_id res chain seq x y z
N MET A 1 -10.65 19.69 8.16
CA MET A 1 -9.63 19.22 7.21
C MET A 1 -8.87 18.08 7.86
N THR A 2 -9.31 16.85 7.65
CA THR A 2 -8.69 15.64 8.21
C THR A 2 -7.32 15.46 7.56
N LYS A 3 -6.24 15.45 8.37
CA LYS A 3 -4.88 15.15 7.89
C LYS A 3 -4.91 13.84 7.08
N PRO A 4 -4.07 13.67 6.04
CA PRO A 4 -3.98 12.39 5.34
C PRO A 4 -3.55 11.32 6.34
N GLY A 5 -4.51 10.52 6.79
CA GLY A 5 -4.30 9.50 7.81
C GLY A 5 -3.43 8.36 7.29
N ALA A 6 -3.41 8.13 5.98
CA ALA A 6 -2.72 7.02 5.34
C ALA A 6 -1.22 6.93 5.71
N ALA A 7 -0.54 8.06 5.91
CA ALA A 7 0.89 8.05 6.28
C ALA A 7 1.18 7.36 7.64
N LYS A 8 0.16 7.22 8.51
CA LYS A 8 0.31 6.51 9.79
C LYS A 8 0.27 4.98 9.64
N HIS A 9 -0.36 4.49 8.56
CA HIS A 9 -0.59 3.07 8.29
C HIS A 9 0.70 2.35 7.86
N VAL A 10 0.81 1.07 8.19
CA VAL A 10 2.02 0.27 7.94
C VAL A 10 2.18 -0.04 6.45
N GLU A 11 1.08 -0.21 5.75
CA GLU A 11 0.94 -0.46 4.32
C GLU A 11 1.66 0.64 3.52
N MET A 12 1.41 1.91 3.85
CA MET A 12 2.07 3.05 3.22
C MET A 12 3.56 3.13 3.53
N LYS A 13 3.95 2.78 4.77
CA LYS A 13 5.37 2.76 5.16
C LYS A 13 6.13 1.65 4.42
N VAL A 14 5.51 0.49 4.26
CA VAL A 14 6.06 -0.63 3.47
C VAL A 14 6.17 -0.24 2.01
N ALA A 15 5.12 0.30 1.40
CA ALA A 15 5.17 0.76 0.01
C ALA A 15 6.24 1.85 -0.22
N TYR A 16 6.39 2.79 0.72
CA TYR A 16 7.47 3.79 0.67
C TYR A 16 8.85 3.13 0.74
N ARG A 17 9.06 2.17 1.65
CA ARG A 17 10.33 1.44 1.76
C ARG A 17 10.63 0.61 0.51
N MET A 18 9.62 -0.02 -0.09
CA MET A 18 9.75 -0.68 -1.38
C MET A 18 10.17 0.33 -2.46
N ARG A 19 9.55 1.52 -2.52
CA ARG A 19 9.91 2.55 -3.51
C ARG A 19 11.37 2.98 -3.38
N GLU A 20 11.90 3.02 -2.17
CA GLU A 20 13.30 3.40 -1.90
C GLU A 20 14.29 2.22 -2.02
N SER A 21 13.82 1.02 -2.31
CA SER A 21 14.63 -0.18 -2.49
C SER A 21 14.45 -0.81 -3.88
N ASP A 22 15.25 -1.84 -4.17
CA ASP A 22 15.08 -2.69 -5.37
C ASP A 22 14.08 -3.84 -5.14
N THR A 23 13.30 -3.80 -4.04
CA THR A 23 12.33 -4.85 -3.72
C THR A 23 11.14 -4.77 -4.67
N THR A 24 10.90 -5.84 -5.43
CA THR A 24 9.85 -5.89 -6.46
C THR A 24 8.53 -6.48 -5.96
N CYS A 25 8.56 -7.37 -4.96
CA CYS A 25 7.36 -7.99 -4.40
C CYS A 25 7.47 -8.08 -2.87
N VAL A 26 6.39 -7.71 -2.17
CA VAL A 26 6.24 -7.91 -0.72
C VAL A 26 4.84 -8.46 -0.44
N GLU A 27 4.77 -9.45 0.44
CA GLU A 27 3.54 -9.89 1.08
C GLU A 27 3.49 -9.35 2.51
N LEU A 28 2.38 -8.71 2.86
CA LEU A 28 2.18 -8.05 4.15
C LEU A 28 0.88 -8.56 4.78
N ALA A 29 0.97 -9.20 5.93
CA ALA A 29 -0.19 -9.51 6.75
C ALA A 29 -0.40 -8.44 7.82
N ILE A 30 -1.63 -7.98 8.00
CA ILE A 30 -2.02 -7.02 9.03
C ILE A 30 -3.26 -7.53 9.77
N ASN A 31 -3.34 -7.24 11.07
CA ASN A 31 -4.52 -7.54 11.90
C ASN A 31 -5.44 -6.31 11.95
N ASN A 32 -5.81 -5.79 10.78
CA ASN A 32 -6.73 -4.67 10.61
C ASN A 32 -7.19 -4.61 9.15
N THR A 33 -8.28 -3.91 8.87
CA THR A 33 -8.74 -3.65 7.49
C THR A 33 -7.94 -2.53 6.83
N VAL A 34 -7.59 -2.70 5.56
CA VAL A 34 -6.98 -1.63 4.75
C VAL A 34 -7.94 -0.44 4.63
N ASP A 35 -7.45 0.77 4.88
CA ASP A 35 -8.24 2.01 4.78
C ASP A 35 -8.68 2.30 3.33
N THR A 36 -10.00 2.29 3.13
CA THR A 36 -10.70 2.48 1.83
C THR A 36 -11.20 3.91 1.60
N ALA A 37 -10.88 4.87 2.47
CA ALA A 37 -11.25 6.26 2.26
C ALA A 37 -10.64 6.83 0.96
N THR A 38 -11.21 7.93 0.44
CA THR A 38 -10.73 8.60 -0.79
C THR A 38 -9.23 8.95 -0.76
N TRP A 39 -8.69 9.21 0.43
CA TRP A 39 -7.27 9.46 0.68
C TRP A 39 -6.63 8.38 1.57
N GLY A 40 -7.22 7.19 1.56
CA GLY A 40 -6.79 6.00 2.29
C GLY A 40 -5.74 5.19 1.53
N CYS A 41 -5.30 4.10 2.14
CA CYS A 41 -4.26 3.24 1.58
C CYS A 41 -4.69 2.62 0.24
N ASP A 42 -5.95 2.19 0.15
CA ASP A 42 -6.48 1.53 -1.05
C ASP A 42 -6.31 2.39 -2.32
N ALA A 43 -6.53 3.70 -2.20
CA ALA A 43 -6.39 4.65 -3.31
C ALA A 43 -4.94 5.09 -3.60
N LEU A 44 -4.06 5.02 -2.59
CA LEU A 44 -2.73 5.65 -2.63
C LEU A 44 -1.58 4.66 -2.88
N LEU A 45 -1.70 3.39 -2.47
CA LEU A 45 -0.60 2.42 -2.53
C LEU A 45 -0.04 2.25 -3.95
N SER A 46 -0.92 2.13 -4.95
CA SER A 46 -0.52 2.01 -6.36
C SER A 46 0.20 3.26 -6.91
N GLN A 47 0.05 4.42 -6.26
CA GLN A 47 0.73 5.67 -6.62
C GLN A 47 2.13 5.77 -5.99
N VAL A 48 2.33 5.12 -4.84
CA VAL A 48 3.63 5.09 -4.16
C VAL A 48 4.56 4.04 -4.77
N LEU A 49 4.04 2.87 -5.13
CA LEU A 49 4.82 1.81 -5.76
C LEU A 49 5.37 2.25 -7.12
N ARG A 50 6.62 1.88 -7.43
CA ARG A 50 7.20 2.06 -8.77
C ARG A 50 6.64 1.03 -9.75
N ARG A 51 6.73 1.33 -11.04
CA ARG A 51 6.41 0.37 -12.11
C ARG A 51 7.13 -0.97 -11.88
N GLY A 52 6.38 -2.05 -11.97
CA GLY A 52 6.90 -3.41 -11.75
C GLY A 52 6.92 -3.86 -10.28
N GLN A 53 6.66 -2.96 -9.32
CA GLN A 53 6.51 -3.34 -7.91
C GLN A 53 5.09 -3.81 -7.60
N MET A 54 4.99 -4.77 -6.68
CA MET A 54 3.75 -5.38 -6.23
C MET A 54 3.74 -5.54 -4.71
N LEU A 55 2.69 -5.04 -4.07
CA LEU A 55 2.43 -5.23 -2.65
C LEU A 55 1.14 -6.03 -2.50
N ILE A 56 1.24 -7.21 -1.90
CA ILE A 56 0.11 -8.07 -1.59
C ILE A 56 -0.19 -7.89 -0.10
N ILE A 57 -1.41 -7.50 0.23
CA ILE A 57 -1.84 -7.30 1.61
C ILE A 57 -2.89 -8.34 1.96
N HIS A 58 -2.67 -9.06 3.05
CA HIS A 58 -3.64 -9.92 3.70
C HIS A 58 -4.20 -9.15 4.90
N ASP A 59 -5.43 -8.68 4.79
CA ASP A 59 -6.18 -7.99 5.83
C ASP A 59 -7.33 -8.86 6.35
N ASP A 60 -8.13 -8.32 7.27
CA ASP A 60 -9.27 -9.04 7.86
C ASP A 60 -10.38 -9.37 6.83
N GLU A 61 -10.41 -8.69 5.68
CA GLU A 61 -11.39 -8.90 4.61
C GLU A 61 -10.89 -9.85 3.52
N GLY A 62 -9.57 -10.09 3.46
CA GLY A 62 -8.96 -11.04 2.53
C GLY A 62 -7.65 -10.52 1.94
N THR A 63 -7.39 -10.92 0.70
CA THR A 63 -6.14 -10.57 0.00
C THR A 63 -6.38 -9.50 -1.06
N LYS A 64 -5.63 -8.41 -0.97
CA LYS A 64 -5.65 -7.29 -1.92
C LYS A 64 -4.27 -7.15 -2.58
N ILE A 65 -4.24 -6.89 -3.88
CA ILE A 65 -2.99 -6.78 -4.65
C ILE A 65 -2.88 -5.36 -5.22
N TYR A 66 -1.84 -4.65 -4.80
CA TYR A 66 -1.51 -3.32 -5.27
C TYR A 66 -0.30 -3.39 -6.21
N ARG A 67 -0.40 -2.73 -7.36
CA ARG A 67 0.66 -2.69 -8.38
C ARG A 67 1.02 -1.23 -8.66
N GLY A 68 2.32 -0.96 -8.79
CA GLY A 68 2.76 0.36 -9.23
C GLY A 68 2.23 0.68 -10.62
N ARG A 69 1.83 1.94 -10.84
CA ARG A 69 1.27 2.39 -12.12
C ARG A 69 2.27 2.20 -13.27
N SER A 70 1.72 1.94 -14.45
CA SER A 70 2.45 1.60 -15.67
C SER A 70 3.05 2.82 -16.40
N GLU A 71 2.73 4.04 -15.97
CA GLU A 71 3.04 5.31 -16.65
C GLU A 71 3.90 6.23 -15.79
#